data_AF-A0A662TNR9-F1
#
_entry.id   AF-A0A662TNR9-F1
#
_cell.length_a   1.000
_cell.length_b   1.000
_cell.length_c   1.000
_cell.angle_alpha   90.00
_cell.angle_beta   90.00
_cell.angle_gamma   90.00
#
_symmetry.space_group_name_H-M   'P 1'
#
loop_
_entity.id
_entity.type
_entity.pdbx_description
1 polymer ?
#
loop_
_entity_poly.entity_id
_entity_poly.type
_entity_poly.pdbx_seq_one_letter_code
_entity_poly.pdbx_strand_id
1 'polypeptide(L)' 'MHAKTYVAKPIVAASLKGELVVVKRQLSFYGDIDPEKGLLKLNSKTISIKGKILAFPYSSGSTVGSYIIFRMKK' A
#
# COMPACT_ATOMS: atom_id res chain seq x y z
N MET A 1 -19.73 -16.95 -2.14
CA MET A 1 -18.35 -16.42 -2.19
C MET A 1 -17.50 -17.23 -1.22
N HIS A 2 -16.45 -17.91 -1.68
CA HIS A 2 -15.55 -18.64 -0.79
C HIS A 2 -14.40 -17.71 -0.38
N ALA A 3 -14.28 -17.42 0.91
CA ALA A 3 -13.14 -16.71 1.45
C ALA A 3 -11.93 -17.65 1.45
N LYS A 4 -10.80 -17.21 0.88
CA LYS A 4 -9.52 -17.90 0.98
C LYS A 4 -8.64 -17.18 1.98
N THR A 5 -8.03 -17.95 2.87
CA THR A 5 -7.06 -17.44 3.85
C THR A 5 -5.66 -17.81 3.38
N TYR A 6 -4.73 -16.86 3.46
CA TYR A 6 -3.32 -17.05 3.14
C TYR A 6 -2.49 -16.79 4.38
N VAL A 7 -1.43 -17.57 4.57
CA VAL A 7 -0.46 -17.37 5.65
C VAL A 7 0.80 -16.79 5.03
N ALA A 8 1.31 -15.71 5.63
CA ALA A 8 2.54 -15.04 5.22
C ALA A 8 3.43 -14.81 6.44
N LYS A 9 4.74 -14.63 6.23
CA LYS A 9 5.68 -14.25 7.29
C LYS A 9 5.45 -12.77 7.64
N PRO A 10 4.98 -12.42 8.84
CA PRO A 10 4.79 -11.03 9.21
C PRO A 10 6.15 -10.36 9.46
N ILE A 11 6.28 -9.10 9.03
CA ILE A 11 7.42 -8.24 9.40
C ILE A 11 7.08 -7.41 10.64
N VAL A 12 5.81 -7.00 10.77
CA VAL A 12 5.27 -6.25 11.90
C VAL A 12 3.97 -6.95 12.34
N ALA A 13 3.80 -7.17 13.64
CA ALA A 13 2.56 -7.73 14.19
C ALA A 13 1.45 -6.67 14.14
N ALA A 14 0.37 -6.98 13.42
CA ALA A 14 -0.80 -6.12 13.30
C ALA A 14 -2.06 -6.95 13.01
N SER A 15 -3.22 -6.43 13.41
CA SER A 15 -4.54 -6.97 13.06
C SER A 15 -5.41 -5.81 12.58
N LEU A 16 -5.91 -5.91 11.35
CA LEU A 16 -6.67 -4.85 10.70
C LEU A 16 -7.66 -5.41 9.69
N LYS A 17 -8.78 -4.70 9.49
CA LYS A 17 -9.81 -5.01 8.52
C LYS A 17 -10.11 -3.75 7.72
N GLY A 18 -10.22 -3.88 6.40
CA GLY A 18 -10.47 -2.73 5.53
C GLY A 18 -10.68 -3.15 4.09
N GLU A 19 -11.01 -2.19 3.25
CA GLU A 19 -11.13 -2.37 1.81
C GLU A 19 -9.75 -2.69 1.21
N LEU A 20 -9.68 -3.71 0.35
CA LEU A 20 -8.44 -4.13 -0.30
C LEU A 20 -8.24 -3.38 -1.62
N VAL A 21 -7.13 -2.66 -1.73
CA VAL A 21 -6.65 -2.04 -2.97
C VAL A 21 -5.49 -2.87 -3.49
N VAL A 22 -5.69 -3.52 -4.64
CA VAL A 22 -4.68 -4.41 -5.25
C VAL A 22 -3.99 -3.72 -6.41
N VAL A 23 -2.67 -3.59 -6.33
CA VAL A 23 -1.79 -3.12 -7.40
C VAL A 23 -1.09 -4.32 -8.01
N LYS A 24 -1.37 -4.63 -9.28
CA LYS A 24 -0.82 -5.81 -9.99
C LYS A 24 0.54 -5.55 -10.66
N ARG A 25 1.18 -4.43 -10.32
CA ARG A 25 2.49 -4.00 -10.86
C ARG A 25 3.44 -3.64 -9.73
N GLN A 26 4.71 -3.40 -10.06
CA GLN A 26 5.66 -2.78 -9.15
C GLN A 26 5.09 -1.46 -8.59
N LEU A 27 5.22 -1.26 -7.28
CA LEU A 27 4.83 -0.02 -6.61
C LEU A 27 6.06 0.83 -6.28
N SER A 28 6.09 2.09 -6.73
CA SER A 28 7.07 3.07 -6.28
C SER A 28 6.46 3.93 -5.18
N PHE A 29 6.91 3.78 -3.93
CA PHE A 29 6.42 4.62 -2.84
C PHE A 29 6.69 6.11 -3.10
N TYR A 30 7.81 6.45 -3.74
CA TYR A 30 8.15 7.85 -4.04
C TYR A 30 7.38 8.40 -5.24
N GLY A 31 7.17 7.59 -6.29
CA GLY A 31 6.56 8.06 -7.54
C GLY A 31 5.03 7.93 -7.60
N ASP A 32 4.50 6.87 -6.99
CA ASP A 32 3.09 6.50 -7.10
C ASP A 32 2.24 7.04 -5.95
N ILE A 33 2.83 7.48 -4.84
CA ILE A 33 2.09 7.90 -3.65
C ILE A 33 2.27 9.40 -3.41
N ASP A 34 1.14 10.09 -3.21
CA ASP A 34 1.10 11.40 -2.57
C ASP A 34 0.93 11.19 -1.06
N PRO A 35 2.00 11.38 -0.24
CA PRO A 35 1.95 11.11 1.18
C PRO A 35 1.08 12.09 1.96
N GLU A 36 0.89 13.33 1.46
CA GLU A 36 0.10 14.36 2.14
C GLU A 36 -1.40 14.06 1.99
N LYS A 37 -1.80 13.66 0.78
CA LYS A 37 -3.20 13.35 0.48
C LYS A 37 -3.57 11.89 0.73
N GLY A 38 -2.59 11.00 0.89
CA GLY A 38 -2.79 9.56 1.00
C GLY A 38 -3.42 8.98 -0.26
N LEU A 39 -2.95 9.44 -1.42
CA LEU A 39 -3.45 9.07 -2.73
C LEU A 39 -2.43 8.23 -3.49
N LEU A 40 -2.91 7.15 -4.11
CA LEU A 40 -2.15 6.29 -5.01
C LEU A 40 -2.50 6.63 -6.47
N LYS A 41 -1.47 6.82 -7.29
CA LYS A 41 -1.57 6.95 -8.74
C LYS A 41 -1.57 5.55 -9.37
N LEU A 42 -2.72 5.14 -9.90
CA LEU A 42 -2.90 3.89 -10.60
C LEU A 42 -3.31 4.15 -12.05
N ASN A 43 -2.34 4.01 -12.95
CA ASN A 43 -2.50 4.33 -14.38
C ASN A 43 -3.01 5.78 -14.53
N SER A 44 -4.13 5.99 -15.21
CA SER A 44 -4.75 7.31 -15.40
C SER A 44 -5.70 7.72 -14.26
N LYS A 45 -5.73 6.98 -13.15
CA LYS A 45 -6.63 7.22 -12.01
C LYS A 45 -5.87 7.46 -10.73
N THR A 46 -6.47 8.24 -9.84
CA THR A 46 -5.97 8.46 -8.49
C THR A 46 -6.97 7.87 -7.50
N ILE A 47 -6.50 7.08 -6.54
CA ILE A 47 -7.34 6.35 -5.59
C ILE A 47 -6.85 6.66 -4.17
N SER A 48 -7.76 6.95 -3.25
CA SER A 48 -7.38 7.11 -1.84
C SER A 48 -7.07 5.75 -1.21
N ILE A 49 -5.96 5.69 -0.48
CA ILE A 49 -5.50 4.51 0.28
C ILE A 49 -5.55 4.75 1.79
N LYS A 50 -6.11 5.87 2.25
CA LYS A 50 -6.33 6.15 3.68
C LYS A 50 -7.32 5.14 4.25
N GLY A 51 -6.94 4.46 5.33
CA GLY A 51 -7.77 3.44 6.00
C GLY A 51 -8.00 2.17 5.17
N LYS A 52 -7.27 1.97 4.08
CA LYS A 52 -7.40 0.80 3.20
C LYS A 52 -6.19 -0.14 3.35
N ILE A 53 -6.39 -1.38 2.92
CA ILE A 53 -5.32 -2.39 2.84
C ILE A 53 -4.73 -2.31 1.44
N LEU A 54 -3.47 -1.89 1.32
CA LEU A 54 -2.77 -1.85 0.03
C LEU A 54 -1.95 -3.12 -0.17
N ALA A 55 -2.22 -3.87 -1.24
CA ALA A 55 -1.49 -5.07 -1.61
C ALA A 55 -0.79 -4.89 -2.96
N PHE A 56 0.50 -5.22 -3.01
CA PHE A 56 1.36 -5.11 -4.19
C PHE A 56 2.41 -6.24 -4.19
N PRO A 57 2.87 -6.70 -5.36
CA PRO A 57 3.77 -7.86 -5.44
C PRO A 57 5.21 -7.53 -5.03
N TYR A 58 5.68 -6.33 -5.36
CA TYR A 58 7.02 -5.83 -5.01
C TYR A 58 7.05 -4.31 -5.15
N SER A 59 7.97 -3.67 -4.43
CA SER A 59 8.15 -2.22 -4.44
C SER A 59 9.54 -1.78 -4.89
N SER A 60 9.65 -0.59 -5.48
CA SER A 60 10.93 0.11 -5.70
C SER A 60 11.17 1.19 -4.65
N GLY A 61 12.45 1.59 -4.48
CA GLY A 61 12.84 2.70 -3.61
C GLY A 61 13.04 2.29 -2.15
N SER A 62 13.82 1.23 -1.89
CA SER A 62 14.17 0.73 -0.54
C SER A 62 14.81 1.77 0.39
N THR A 63 15.39 2.84 -0.16
CA THR A 63 16.00 3.94 0.62
C THR A 63 14.98 4.95 1.13
N VAL A 64 13.92 5.24 0.35
CA VAL A 64 12.98 6.35 0.63
C VAL A 64 11.58 5.86 1.01
N GLY A 65 11.24 4.59 0.71
CA GLY A 65 9.90 4.05 0.92
C GLY A 65 9.44 4.10 2.38
N SER A 66 10.33 3.78 3.34
CA SER A 66 10.02 3.84 4.77
C SER A 66 9.64 5.26 5.23
N TYR A 67 10.30 6.29 4.69
CA TYR A 67 10.00 7.69 4.99
C TYR A 67 8.61 8.10 4.46
N ILE A 68 8.24 7.64 3.26
CA ILE A 68 6.89 7.89 2.71
C ILE A 68 5.81 7.23 3.57
N ILE A 69 6.01 5.96 3.97
CA ILE A 69 5.09 5.26 4.87
C ILE A 69 4.94 6.03 6.19
N PHE A 70 6.05 6.51 6.76
CA PHE A 70 6.02 7.30 7.98
C PHE A 70 5.27 8.62 7.81
N ARG A 71 5.49 9.35 6.71
CA ARG A 71 4.77 10.61 6.42
C ARG A 71 3.27 10.40 6.30
N MET A 72 2.84 9.29 5.70
CA MET A 72 1.42 8.96 5.56
C MET A 72 0.71 8.62 6.87
N LYS A 73 1.45 8.28 7.93
CA LYS A 73 0.87 7.99 9.25
C LYS A 73 0.32 9.25 9.93
N LYS A 74 0.82 10.42 9.54
CA LYS A 74 0.44 11.70 10.13
C LYS A 74 -0.98 12.09 9.74
#